data_AF-A0A351LG11-F1
#
_entry.id   AF-A0A351LG11-F1
#
_cell.length_a   1.000
_cell.length_b   1.000
_cell.length_c   1.000
_cell.angle_alpha   90.00
_cell.angle_beta   90.00
_cell.angle_gamma   90.00
#
_symmetry.space_group_name_H-M   'P 1'
#
loop_
_entity.id
_entity.type
_entity.pdbx_description
1 polymer ?
#
loop_
_entity_poly.entity_id
_entity_poly.type
_entity_poly.pdbx_seq_one_letter_code
_entity_poly.pdbx_strand_id
1 'polypeptide(L)' 'MLQAIEGVYKNGTIKLAEIPKAISESRVIVTFLEVKPTLKTGQMMYFGMFSGANQSTENDFSV' A
#
# COMPACT_ATOMS: atom_id res chain seq x y z
N MET A 1 6.41 20.22 21.69
CA MET A 1 5.81 19.83 20.40
C MET A 1 6.25 18.40 20.11
N LEU A 2 5.33 17.49 19.81
CA LEU A 2 5.68 16.09 19.50
C LEU A 2 6.24 16.04 18.07
N GLN A 3 7.36 15.34 17.89
CA GLN A 3 7.96 15.08 16.57
C GLN A 3 7.79 13.59 16.26
N ALA A 4 7.29 13.28 15.07
CA ALA A 4 7.20 11.93 14.56
C ALA A 4 8.25 11.76 13.46
N ILE A 5 9.05 10.70 13.54
CA ILE A 5 10.09 10.38 12.57
C ILE A 5 9.87 8.94 12.15
N GLU A 6 9.85 8.71 10.83
CA GLU A 6 9.78 7.36 10.30
C GLU A 6 11.09 6.61 10.55
N GLY A 7 10.98 5.30 10.73
CA GLY A 7 12.13 4.44 10.92
C GLY A 7 11.84 3.01 10.49
N VAL A 8 12.91 2.26 10.27
CA VAL A 8 12.82 0.85 9.92
C VAL A 8 13.19 0.02 11.14
N TYR A 9 12.26 -0.84 11.57
CA TYR A 9 12.54 -1.87 12.56
C TYR A 9 13.13 -3.12 11.89
N LYS A 10 14.25 -3.62 12.42
CA LYS A 10 14.86 -4.89 12.03
C LYS A 10 15.57 -5.52 13.22
N ASN A 11 15.15 -6.73 13.58
CA ASN A 11 15.79 -7.56 14.62
C ASN A 11 15.99 -6.81 15.96
N GLY A 12 14.95 -6.18 16.48
CA GLY A 12 15.03 -5.44 17.75
C GLY A 12 15.67 -4.05 17.65
N THR A 13 16.18 -3.65 16.48
CA THR A 13 16.80 -2.34 16.27
C THR A 13 15.92 -1.47 15.39
N ILE A 14 15.72 -0.20 15.77
CA ILE A 14 15.05 0.81 14.95
C ILE A 14 16.13 1.73 14.38
N LYS A 15 16.18 1.87 13.06
CA LYS A 15 16.98 2.90 12.38
C LYS A 15 16.05 4.04 11.97
N LEU A 16 16.25 5.21 12.55
CA LEU A 16 15.51 6.42 12.17
C LEU A 16 15.93 6.87 10.77
N ALA A 17 14.97 7.29 9.96
CA ALA A 17 15.25 7.88 8.64
C ALA A 17 15.94 9.25 8.77
N GLU A 18 15.66 9.96 9.86
CA GLU A 18 16.21 11.29 10.14
C GLU A 18 16.63 11.42 11.60
N ILE A 19 17.64 12.25 11.85
CA ILE A 19 18.08 12.58 13.21
C ILE A 19 17.38 13.88 13.62
N PRO A 20 16.58 13.88 14.70
CA PRO A 20 15.96 15.09 15.20
C PRO A 20 17.04 16.09 15.63
N LYS A 21 16.99 17.29 15.07
CA LYS A 21 17.90 18.38 15.46
C LYS A 21 17.50 18.89 16.86
N ALA A 22 18.48 19.12 17.72
CA ALA A 22 18.32 19.67 19.06
C ALA A 22 17.61 18.76 20.09
N ILE A 23 17.63 17.43 19.90
CA ILE A 23 17.22 16.46 20.92
C ILE A 23 18.42 15.60 21.29
N SER A 24 18.94 15.76 22.51
CA SER A 24 20.03 14.92 23.04
C SER A 24 19.48 13.65 23.71
N GLU A 25 18.37 13.76 24.43
CA GLU A 25 17.70 12.67 25.13
C GLU A 25 16.20 12.97 25.23
N SER A 26 15.35 11.95 25.01
CA SER A 26 13.90 12.06 25.20
C SER A 26 13.25 10.70 25.32
N ARG A 27 12.06 10.65 25.92
CA ARG A 27 11.22 9.45 25.95
C ARG A 27 10.52 9.27 24.60
N VAL A 28 10.58 8.07 24.05
CA VAL A 28 9.94 7.73 22.77
C VAL A 28 8.80 6.73 22.95
N ILE A 29 7.80 6.83 22.08
CA ILE A 29 6.74 5.82 21.93
C ILE A 29 6.90 5.23 20.53
N VAL A 30 6.94 3.90 20.43
CA VAL A 30 7.06 3.18 19.17
C VAL A 30 5.72 2.58 18.80
N THR A 31 5.26 2.84 17.57
CA THR A 31 4.06 2.24 17.01
C THR A 31 4.44 1.53 15.72
N PHE A 32 4.06 0.26 15.59
CA PHE A 32 4.31 -0.53 14.39
C PHE A 32 3.13 -0.41 13.44
N LEU A 33 3.41 -0.06 12.18
CA LEU A 33 2.41 -0.10 11.13
C LEU A 33 2.22 -1.56 10.70
N GLU A 34 0.98 -2.04 10.76
CA GLU A 34 0.65 -3.35 10.21
C GLU A 34 0.87 -3.33 8.70
N VAL A 35 1.78 -4.15 8.22
CA VAL A 35 1.87 -4.44 6.79
C VAL A 35 0.71 -5.37 6.48
N LYS A 36 -0.43 -4.81 6.04
CA LYS A 36 -1.45 -5.64 5.41
C LYS A 36 -0.78 -6.38 4.27
N PRO A 37 -0.81 -7.72 4.22
CA PRO A 37 -0.33 -8.43 3.05
C PRO A 37 -1.13 -7.87 1.88
N THR A 38 -0.44 -7.16 0.98
CA THR A 38 -1.00 -6.93 -0.34
C THR A 38 -1.09 -8.31 -0.93
N LEU A 39 -2.27 -8.92 -0.83
CA LEU A 39 -2.66 -9.97 -1.75
C LEU A 39 -2.40 -9.35 -3.11
N LYS A 40 -1.28 -9.68 -3.72
CA LYS A 40 -1.10 -9.56 -5.16
C LYS A 40 -2.04 -10.58 -5.77
N THR A 41 -3.35 -10.37 -5.60
CA THR A 41 -4.32 -10.87 -6.55
C THR A 41 -3.89 -10.20 -7.83
N GLY A 42 -3.28 -10.97 -8.73
CA GLY A 42 -3.16 -10.57 -10.12
C GLY A 42 -4.59 -10.39 -10.62
N GLN A 43 -5.18 -9.24 -10.36
CA GLN A 43 -6.41 -8.81 -11.00
C GLN A 43 -6.04 -8.64 -12.46
N MET A 44 -6.20 -9.70 -13.24
CA MET A 44 -6.32 -9.57 -14.68
C MET A 44 -7.59 -8.74 -14.90
N MET A 45 -7.40 -7.46 -15.21
CA MET A 45 -8.47 -6.64 -15.75
C MET A 45 -8.77 -7.12 -17.17
N TYR A 46 -9.83 -7.90 -17.34
CA TYR A 46 -10.39 -8.18 -18.66
C TYR A 46 -11.24 -6.97 -19.08
N PHE A 47 -10.61 -6.01 -19.74
CA PHE A 47 -11.35 -4.96 -20.45
C PHE A 47 -12.06 -5.59 -21.65
N GLY A 48 -13.38 -5.43 -21.73
CA GLY A 48 -14.17 -5.81 -22.91
C GLY A 48 -15.05 -7.05 -22.78
N MET A 49 -15.18 -7.66 -21.59
CA MET A 49 -16.20 -8.70 -21.40
C MET A 49 -17.57 -8.09 -21.14
N PHE A 50 -18.50 -8.27 -22.09
CA PHE A 50 -19.90 -7.93 -21.96
C PHE A 50 -20.52 -8.62 -20.72
N SER A 51 -21.08 -7.84 -19.79
CA SER A 51 -21.70 -8.33 -18.56
C SER A 51 -23.17 -8.70 -18.78
N GLY A 52 -23.43 -9.65 -19.69
CA GLY A 52 -24.78 -10.12 -20.01
C GLY A 52 -24.77 -11.55 -20.54
N ALA A 53 -25.90 -12.25 -20.43
CA ALA A 53 -26.02 -13.65 -20.87
C ALA A 53 -26.00 -13.84 -22.40
N ASN A 54 -26.08 -12.74 -23.17
CA ASN A 54 -26.06 -12.76 -24.62
C ASN A 54 -24.65 -12.43 -25.11
N GLN A 55 -24.03 -13.35 -25.85
CA GLN A 55 -22.82 -13.04 -26.59
C GLN A 55 -23.16 -12.12 -27.76
N SER A 56 -22.33 -11.11 -27.98
CA SER A 56 -22.43 -10.27 -29.18
C SER A 56 -22.25 -11.13 -30.42
N THR A 57 -23.16 -10.98 -31.37
CA THR A 57 -23.08 -11.60 -32.70
C THR A 57 -22.55 -10.58 -33.71
N GLU A 58 -22.13 -11.04 -34.89
CA GLU A 58 -21.59 -10.16 -35.93
C GLU A 58 -22.58 -9.06 -36.37
N ASN A 59 -23.88 -9.32 -36.20
CA ASN A 59 -24.95 -8.35 -36.45
C ASN A 59 -24.96 -7.17 -35.47
N ASP A 60 -24.34 -7.28 -34.29
CA ASP A 60 -24.28 -6.19 -33.31
C ASP A 60 -23.22 -5.13 -33.66
N PHE A 61 -22.39 -5.41 -34.68
CA PHE A 61 -21.29 -4.55 -35.12
C PHE A 61 -21.50 -3.96 -36.52
N SER A 62 -22.63 -4.24 -37.18
CA SER A 62 -23.00 -3.59 -38.43
C SER A 62 -23.62 -2.21 -38.15
N VAL A 63 -23.16 -1.19 -38.89
CA VAL A 63 -23.60 0.21 -38.80
C VAL A 63 -24.78 0.49 -39.73
#